data_AF-A0A2A4Q6I4-F1
#
_entry.id   AF-A0A2A4Q6I4-F1
#
_cell.length_a   1.000
_cell.length_b   1.000
_cell.length_c   1.000
_cell.angle_alpha   90.00
_cell.angle_beta   90.00
_cell.angle_gamma   90.00
#
_symmetry.space_group_name_H-M   'P 1'
#
loop_
_entity.id
_entity.type
_entity.pdbx_description
1 polymer ?
#
loop_
_entity_poly.entity_id
_entity_poly.type
_entity_poly.pdbx_seq_one_letter_code
_entity_poly.pdbx_strand_id
1 'polypeptide(L)'
;MHNIITRKRARAVALVLHKAEQQAVGVLLIGILALAFLYVYFVGTAVLHVVERREVQQSIAQEGSRVADLEVSYFKKKGAITFDAASSRNLQAIADKSYFERARYLGHAEIR
;
A
#
# COMPACT_ATOMS: atom_id res chain seq x y z
N MET A 1 -3.43 57.48 -52.44
CA MET A 1 -3.36 57.24 -50.98
C MET A 1 -4.03 55.93 -50.51
N HIS A 2 -5.06 55.41 -51.19
CA HIS A 2 -5.80 54.21 -50.77
C HIS A 2 -4.95 52.92 -50.68
N ASN A 3 -3.99 52.71 -51.59
CA ASN A 3 -3.11 51.53 -51.62
C ASN A 3 -2.08 51.43 -50.47
N ILE A 4 -1.84 52.52 -49.75
CA ILE A 4 -0.87 52.53 -48.63
C ILE A 4 -1.52 52.00 -47.35
N ILE A 5 -2.82 52.24 -47.18
CA ILE A 5 -3.60 51.83 -46.00
C ILE A 5 -3.85 50.32 -46.01
N THR A 6 -4.13 49.75 -47.19
CA THR A 6 -4.34 48.31 -47.37
C THR A 6 -3.08 47.49 -47.10
N ARG A 7 -1.90 47.97 -47.55
CA ARG A 7 -0.61 47.31 -47.27
C ARG A 7 -0.24 47.30 -45.79
N LYS A 8 -0.55 48.36 -45.03
CA LYS A 8 -0.30 48.41 -43.58
C LYS A 8 -1.17 47.39 -42.82
N ARG A 9 -2.45 47.25 -43.20
CA ARG A 9 -3.37 46.27 -42.60
C ARG A 9 -2.95 44.82 -42.90
N ALA A 10 -2.55 44.52 -44.14
CA ALA A 10 -2.08 43.18 -44.51
C ALA A 10 -0.84 42.75 -43.70
N ARG A 11 0.11 43.65 -43.47
CA ARG A 11 1.29 43.37 -42.64
C ARG A 11 0.95 43.14 -41.17
N ALA A 12 0.00 43.90 -40.62
CA ALA A 12 -0.47 43.73 -39.25
C ALA A 12 -1.14 42.36 -39.05
N VAL A 13 -1.99 41.93 -39.99
CA VAL A 13 -2.63 40.60 -39.94
C VAL A 13 -1.59 39.48 -40.04
N ALA A 14 -0.61 39.60 -40.93
CA ALA A 14 0.46 38.61 -41.07
C ALA A 14 1.31 38.48 -39.79
N LEU A 15 1.62 39.60 -39.12
CA LEU A 15 2.37 39.59 -37.85
C LEU A 15 1.58 38.95 -36.70
N VAL A 16 0.27 39.19 -36.62
CA VAL A 16 -0.59 38.58 -35.59
C VAL A 16 -0.72 37.07 -35.84
N LEU A 17 -0.88 36.65 -37.09
CA LEU A 17 -0.99 35.24 -37.45
C LEU A 17 0.28 34.47 -37.11
N HIS A 18 1.46 35.03 -37.41
CA HIS A 18 2.73 34.38 -37.12
C HIS A 18 3.00 34.25 -35.61
N LYS A 19 2.59 35.25 -34.81
CA LYS A 19 2.67 35.15 -33.34
C LYS A 19 1.71 34.09 -32.79
N ALA A 20 0.50 33.99 -33.33
CA ALA A 20 -0.47 32.97 -32.94
C ALA A 20 0.02 31.56 -33.27
N GLU A 21 0.63 31.37 -34.45
CA GLU A 21 1.27 30.10 -34.83
C GLU A 21 2.40 29.71 -33.87
N GLN A 22 3.30 30.64 -33.53
CA GLN A 22 4.38 30.37 -32.57
C GLN A 22 3.84 30.00 -31.18
N GLN A 23 2.79 30.66 -30.71
CA GLN A 23 2.16 30.33 -29.44
C GLN A 23 1.49 28.95 -29.48
N ALA A 24 0.78 28.62 -30.55
CA ALA A 24 0.13 27.32 -30.73
C ALA A 24 1.16 26.18 -30.73
N VAL A 25 2.27 26.33 -31.45
CA VAL A 25 3.37 25.36 -31.47
C VAL A 25 4.01 25.21 -30.09
N GLY A 26 4.24 26.32 -29.38
CA GLY A 26 4.78 26.30 -28.01
C GLY A 26 3.88 25.54 -27.03
N VAL A 27 2.57 25.82 -27.05
CA VAL A 27 1.58 25.12 -26.22
C VAL A 27 1.54 23.64 -26.57
N LEU A 28 1.60 23.29 -27.85
CA LEU A 28 1.58 21.90 -28.30
C LEU A 28 2.84 21.13 -27.85
N LEU A 29 4.01 21.76 -27.91
CA LEU A 29 5.26 21.21 -27.40
C LEU A 29 5.21 20.97 -25.88
N ILE A 30 4.74 21.95 -25.12
CA ILE A 30 4.56 21.82 -23.66
C ILE A 30 3.55 20.71 -23.36
N GLY A 31 2.46 20.63 -24.12
CA GLY A 31 1.45 19.59 -23.99
C GLY A 31 2.02 18.19 -24.21
N ILE A 32 2.83 18.00 -25.26
CA ILE A 32 3.49 16.71 -25.54
C ILE A 32 4.45 16.34 -24.39
N LEU A 33 5.26 17.29 -23.92
CA LEU A 33 6.18 17.04 -22.80
C LEU A 33 5.41 16.66 -21.54
N ALA A 34 4.36 17.40 -21.19
CA ALA A 34 3.51 17.09 -20.04
C ALA A 34 2.89 15.69 -20.15
N LEU A 35 2.42 15.31 -21.35
CA LEU A 35 1.85 14.00 -21.60
C LEU A 35 2.90 12.88 -21.46
N ALA A 36 4.13 13.12 -21.93
CA ALA A 36 5.23 12.18 -21.77
C ALA A 36 5.61 11.98 -20.29
N PHE A 37 5.70 13.07 -19.52
CA PHE A 37 5.94 12.98 -18.08
C PHE A 37 4.83 12.23 -17.36
N LEU A 38 3.57 12.54 -17.68
CA LEU A 38 2.42 11.86 -17.08
C LEU A 38 2.42 10.37 -17.41
N TYR A 39 2.76 10.00 -18.65
CA TYR A 39 2.88 8.61 -19.06
C TYR A 39 3.93 7.85 -18.24
N VAL A 40 5.14 8.40 -18.13
CA VAL A 40 6.22 7.76 -17.34
C VAL A 40 5.83 7.65 -15.87
N TYR A 41 5.22 8.69 -15.30
CA TYR A 41 4.74 8.67 -13.92
C TYR A 41 3.65 7.61 -13.70
N PHE A 42 2.66 7.53 -14.59
CA PHE A 42 1.57 6.57 -14.48
C PHE A 42 2.04 5.12 -14.64
N VAL A 43 2.95 4.88 -15.59
CA VAL A 43 3.55 3.55 -15.77
C VAL A 43 4.42 3.17 -14.57
N GLY A 44 5.27 4.08 -14.07
CA GLY A 44 6.11 3.83 -12.91
C GLY A 44 5.29 3.53 -11.65
N THR A 45 4.27 4.34 -11.38
CA THR A 45 3.35 4.11 -10.24
C THR A 45 2.54 2.84 -10.39
N ALA A 46 2.10 2.46 -11.59
CA ALA A 46 1.41 1.19 -11.82
C ALA A 46 2.32 -0.01 -11.54
N VAL A 47 3.59 0.05 -11.96
CA VAL A 47 4.57 -1.01 -11.67
C VAL A 47 4.83 -1.12 -10.17
N LEU A 48 5.03 0.00 -9.47
CA LEU A 48 5.25 0.01 -8.01
C LEU A 48 4.06 -0.62 -7.26
N HIS A 49 2.83 -0.21 -7.55
CA HIS A 49 1.64 -0.78 -6.92
C HIS A 49 1.51 -2.29 -7.15
N VAL A 50 1.84 -2.79 -8.34
CA VAL A 50 1.80 -4.22 -8.64
C VAL A 50 2.88 -4.99 -7.89
N VAL A 51 4.08 -4.42 -7.77
CA VAL A 51 5.20 -5.03 -7.03
C VAL A 51 4.89 -5.07 -5.52
N GLU A 52 4.45 -3.96 -4.93
CA GLU A 52 4.07 -3.91 -3.52
C GLU A 52 2.97 -4.92 -3.20
N ARG A 53 1.95 -5.03 -4.06
CA ARG A 53 0.89 -6.02 -3.87
C ARG A 53 1.42 -7.45 -3.87
N ARG A 54 2.41 -7.77 -4.71
CA ARG A 54 3.05 -9.09 -4.75
C ARG A 54 3.86 -9.36 -3.47
N GLU A 55 4.62 -8.38 -3.01
CA GLU A 55 5.43 -8.48 -1.79
C GLU A 55 4.55 -8.70 -0.55
N VAL A 56 3.43 -7.97 -0.45
CA VAL A 56 2.43 -8.16 0.60
C VAL A 56 1.80 -9.55 0.53
N GLN A 57 1.42 -10.03 -0.66
CA GLN A 57 0.88 -11.38 -0.83
C GLN A 57 1.88 -12.47 -0.42
N GLN A 58 3.15 -12.30 -0.77
CA GLN A 58 4.21 -13.24 -0.40
C GLN A 58 4.45 -13.24 1.12
N SER A 59 4.46 -12.07 1.75
CA SER A 59 4.57 -11.93 3.21
C SER A 59 3.40 -12.59 3.93
N ILE A 60 2.17 -12.42 3.44
CA ILE A 60 0.98 -13.08 3.99
C ILE A 60 1.12 -14.61 3.91
N ALA A 61 1.61 -15.14 2.79
CA ALA A 61 1.82 -16.58 2.64
C ALA A 61 2.90 -17.13 3.59
N GLN A 62 3.98 -16.37 3.82
CA GLN A 62 5.03 -16.74 4.78
C GLN A 62 4.52 -16.74 6.22
N GLU A 63 3.86 -15.66 6.65
CA GLU A 63 3.31 -15.58 8.00
C GLU A 63 2.20 -16.62 8.22
N GLY A 64 1.37 -16.89 7.21
CA GLY A 64 0.37 -17.96 7.26
C GLY A 64 0.99 -19.35 7.48
N SER A 65 2.12 -19.63 6.81
CA SER A 65 2.86 -20.88 7.01
C SER A 65 3.42 -20.97 8.44
N ARG A 66 3.95 -19.86 8.96
CA ARG A 66 4.48 -19.78 10.32
C ARG A 66 3.40 -19.99 11.39
N VAL A 67 2.21 -19.45 11.17
CA VAL A 67 1.04 -19.70 12.03
C VAL A 67 0.65 -21.17 11.99
N ALA A 68 0.59 -21.79 10.81
CA ALA A 68 0.29 -23.22 10.69
C ALA A 68 1.30 -24.09 11.44
N ASP A 69 2.60 -23.80 11.36
CA ASP A 69 3.64 -24.51 12.12
C ASP A 69 3.48 -24.36 13.64
N LEU A 70 3.10 -23.15 14.08
CA LEU A 70 2.79 -22.86 15.48
C LEU A 70 1.56 -23.64 15.95
N GLU A 71 0.51 -23.72 15.14
CA GLU A 71 -0.70 -24.49 15.44
C GLU A 71 -0.38 -25.98 15.55
N VAL A 72 0.36 -26.55 14.59
CA VAL A 72 0.80 -27.94 14.65
C VAL A 72 1.63 -28.20 15.91
N SER A 73 2.54 -27.29 16.25
CA SER A 73 3.36 -27.40 17.46
C SER A 73 2.53 -27.31 18.74
N TYR A 74 1.52 -26.43 18.76
CA TYR A 74 0.58 -26.30 19.86
C TYR A 74 -0.24 -27.58 20.03
N PHE A 75 -0.80 -28.13 18.95
CA PHE A 75 -1.57 -29.37 19.01
C PHE A 75 -0.73 -30.56 19.46
N LYS A 76 0.53 -30.68 19.00
CA LYS A 76 1.47 -31.70 19.48
C LYS A 76 1.73 -31.57 20.98
N LYS A 77 2.01 -30.35 21.46
CA LYS A 77 2.26 -30.11 22.89
C LYS A 77 1.02 -30.35 23.74
N LYS A 78 -0.16 -29.92 23.26
CA LYS A 78 -1.44 -30.15 23.93
C LYS A 78 -1.77 -31.64 24.03
N GLY A 79 -1.55 -32.40 22.95
CA GLY A 79 -1.73 -33.85 22.94
C GLY A 79 -0.76 -34.59 23.87
N ALA A 80 0.41 -34.02 24.15
CA ALA A 80 1.37 -34.57 25.11
C ALA A 80 1.00 -34.31 26.59
N ILE A 81 0.03 -33.41 26.86
CA ILE A 81 -0.50 -33.17 28.20
C ILE A 81 -1.71 -34.09 28.39
N THR A 82 -1.45 -35.37 28.59
CA THR A 82 -2.47 -36.38 28.92
C THR A 82 -2.29 -36.86 30.36
N PHE A 83 -3.36 -37.43 30.93
CA PHE A 83 -3.33 -38.00 32.27
C PHE A 83 -2.29 -39.13 32.38
N ASP A 84 -2.12 -39.90 31.29
CA ASP A 84 -1.09 -40.93 31.18
C ASP A 84 0.32 -40.36 31.25
N ALA A 85 0.59 -39.24 30.55
CA ALA A 85 1.87 -38.54 30.60
C ALA A 85 2.14 -37.90 31.98
N ALA A 86 1.09 -37.52 32.71
CA ALA A 86 1.20 -37.04 34.09
C ALA A 86 1.49 -38.19 35.06
N SER A 87 0.78 -39.30 34.90
CA SER A 87 0.95 -40.51 35.71
C SER A 87 2.34 -41.13 35.53
N SER A 88 2.86 -41.16 34.30
CA SER A 88 4.23 -41.62 34.01
C SER A 88 5.33 -40.73 34.60
N ARG A 89 5.00 -39.49 34.99
CA ARG A 89 5.92 -38.55 35.66
C ARG A 89 5.74 -38.51 37.18
N ASN A 90 5.03 -39.48 37.76
CA ASN A 90 4.68 -39.54 39.19
C ASN A 90 3.88 -38.31 39.68
N LEU A 91 3.20 -37.59 38.78
CA LEU A 91 2.32 -36.49 39.16
C LEU A 91 1.00 -37.09 39.67
N GLN A 92 0.67 -36.79 40.94
CA GLN A 92 -0.57 -37.24 41.56
C GLN A 92 -1.64 -36.16 41.51
N ALA A 93 -2.90 -36.55 41.39
CA ALA A 93 -4.02 -35.62 41.39
C ALA A 93 -4.18 -35.00 42.79
N ILE A 94 -3.90 -33.71 42.91
CA ILE A 94 -4.12 -32.95 44.14
C ILE A 94 -5.63 -32.70 44.28
N ALA A 95 -6.20 -33.14 45.41
CA ALA A 95 -7.64 -33.02 45.72
C ALA A 95 -8.08 -31.58 46.02
N ASP A 96 -7.17 -30.75 46.52
CA ASP A 96 -7.43 -29.36 46.88
C ASP A 96 -6.85 -28.41 45.81
N LYS A 97 -7.72 -27.90 44.93
CA LYS A 97 -7.33 -27.02 43.82
C LYS A 97 -7.76 -25.59 44.13
N SER A 98 -6.80 -24.76 44.54
CA SER A 98 -6.95 -23.31 44.59
C SER A 98 -6.74 -22.74 43.18
N TYR A 99 -7.80 -22.18 42.59
CA TYR A 99 -7.73 -21.45 41.32
C TYR A 99 -7.65 -19.95 41.59
N PHE A 100 -6.63 -19.29 41.03
CA PHE A 100 -6.56 -17.82 41.04
C PHE A 100 -7.23 -17.28 39.77
N GLU A 101 -8.39 -16.65 39.91
CA GLU A 101 -9.03 -15.95 38.80
C GLU A 101 -8.26 -14.66 38.46
N ARG A 102 -7.68 -14.63 37.26
CA ARG A 102 -6.93 -13.48 36.72
C ARG A 102 -7.82 -12.48 35.98
N ALA A 103 -9.14 -12.50 36.21
CA ALA A 103 -10.10 -11.63 35.53
C ALA A 103 -10.10 -10.18 36.03
N ARG A 104 -9.47 -9.89 37.18
CA ARG A 104 -9.60 -8.59 37.86
C ARG A 104 -8.50 -7.56 37.57
N TYR A 105 -7.45 -7.90 36.83
CA TYR A 105 -6.28 -7.03 36.64
C TYR A 105 -6.16 -6.38 35.24
N LEU A 106 -7.18 -6.47 34.39
CA LEU A 106 -7.17 -5.88 33.04
C LEU A 106 -8.30 -4.86 32.80
N GLY A 107 -8.70 -4.07 33.82
CA GLY A 107 -9.90 -3.22 33.66
C GLY A 107 -10.08 -1.99 34.54
N HIS A 108 -9.08 -1.54 35.31
CA HIS A 108 -9.12 -0.22 35.96
C HIS A 108 -7.85 0.56 35.61
N ALA A 109 -7.76 1.00 34.35
CA ALA A 109 -7.12 2.28 34.08
C ALA A 109 -8.12 3.34 34.55
N GLU A 110 -7.93 3.84 35.78
CA GLU A 110 -8.65 5.01 36.27
C GLU A 110 -8.43 6.16 35.29
N ILE A 111 -9.50 6.56 34.61
CA ILE A 111 -9.59 7.86 33.96
C ILE A 111 -9.75 8.86 35.12
N ARG A 112 -8.70 9.64 35.38
CA ARG A 112 -8.79 10.87 36.16
C ARG A 112 -8.15 12.01 35.39
#